data_AF-A0A3C0KDJ0-F1
#
_entry.id   AF-A0A3C0KDJ0-F1
#
_cell.length_a   1.000
_cell.length_b   1.000
_cell.length_c   1.000
_cell.angle_alpha   90.00
_cell.angle_beta   90.00
_cell.angle_gamma   90.00
#
_symmetry.space_group_name_H-M   'P 1'
#
loop_
_entity.id
_entity.type
_entity.pdbx_description
1 polymer ?
#
loop_
_entity_poly.entity_id
_entity_poly.type
_entity_poly.pdbx_seq_one_letter_code
_entity_poly.pdbx_strand_id
1 'polypeptide(L)'
;MPHLTALSLSTALAYALLAYAYQRLSPVASRRALLCVWVLHLLALLQGLFAEPPRFGFGPALSVTVWLVLTVYALESQLYPQLRVRWGLAGLGTVAMLLAMAFPGQPYPGLRSPWLPLHWALGIACYGLIAAAVVHAWLMQRTEKAMRQGQT
;
A
#
# COMPACT_ATOMS: atom_id res chain seq x y z
N MET A 1 -14.61 19.46 0.20
CA MET A 1 -13.68 18.33 -0.03
C MET A 1 -12.17 18.68 -0.04
N PRO A 2 -11.63 19.70 0.69
CA PRO A 2 -10.18 19.98 0.66
C PRO A 2 -9.34 19.09 1.61
N HIS A 3 -9.95 18.51 2.65
CA HIS A 3 -9.26 17.69 3.65
C HIS A 3 -8.85 16.31 3.10
N LEU A 4 -9.64 15.72 2.19
CA LEU A 4 -9.35 14.43 1.54
C LEU A 4 -8.09 14.52 0.66
N THR A 5 -7.96 15.61 -0.08
CA THR A 5 -6.80 15.86 -0.94
C THR A 5 -5.57 16.23 -0.14
N ALA A 6 -5.72 16.98 0.96
CA ALA A 6 -4.61 17.35 1.82
C ALA A 6 -3.96 16.13 2.51
N LEU A 7 -4.77 15.20 3.04
CA LEU A 7 -4.26 13.97 3.65
C LEU A 7 -3.64 13.03 2.59
N SER A 8 -4.24 13.00 1.40
CA SER A 8 -3.70 12.19 0.30
C SER A 8 -2.35 12.69 -0.19
N LEU A 9 -2.24 14.01 -0.36
CA LEU A 9 -1.01 14.68 -0.76
C LEU A 9 0.07 14.56 0.32
N SER A 10 -0.28 14.73 1.60
CA SER A 10 0.68 14.58 2.70
C SER A 10 1.20 13.14 2.80
N THR A 11 0.35 12.14 2.57
CA THR A 11 0.75 10.73 2.53
C THR A 11 1.67 10.44 1.34
N ALA A 12 1.34 10.97 0.15
CA ALA A 12 2.18 10.83 -1.04
C ALA A 12 3.57 11.46 -0.84
N LEU A 13 3.61 12.68 -0.29
CA LEU A 13 4.84 13.39 0.05
C LEU A 13 5.65 12.65 1.11
N ALA A 14 5.00 12.09 2.14
CA ALA A 14 5.67 11.34 3.18
C ALA A 14 6.30 10.04 2.64
N TYR A 15 5.63 9.31 1.75
CA TYR A 15 6.24 8.18 1.03
C TYR A 15 7.41 8.62 0.15
N ALA A 16 7.28 9.73 -0.59
CA ALA A 16 8.34 10.23 -1.47
C ALA A 16 9.58 10.68 -0.69
N LEU A 17 9.38 11.41 0.41
CA LEU A 17 10.44 11.81 1.32
C LEU A 17 11.12 10.61 1.96
N LEU A 18 10.35 9.59 2.36
CA LEU A 18 10.90 8.35 2.90
C LEU A 18 11.70 7.58 1.86
N ALA A 19 11.22 7.49 0.61
CA ALA A 19 11.94 6.85 -0.49
C ALA A 19 13.26 7.57 -0.79
N TYR A 20 13.27 8.90 -0.75
CA TYR A 20 14.47 9.72 -0.98
C TYR A 20 15.46 9.67 0.21
N ALA A 21 14.95 9.75 1.44
CA ALA A 21 15.77 9.77 2.66
C ALA A 21 16.23 8.37 3.09
N TYR A 22 15.72 7.30 2.49
CA TYR A 22 15.99 5.92 2.90
C TYR A 22 17.49 5.60 3.05
N GLN A 23 18.34 6.10 2.13
CA GLN A 23 19.78 5.85 2.17
C GLN A 23 20.52 6.61 3.29
N ARG A 24 19.90 7.65 3.86
CA ARG A 24 20.50 8.51 4.89
C ARG A 24 19.99 8.22 6.29
N LEU A 25 18.98 7.37 6.43
CA LEU A 25 18.33 7.06 7.71
C LEU A 25 18.89 5.78 8.33
N SER A 26 19.02 5.77 9.65
CA SER A 26 19.35 4.55 10.38
C SER A 26 18.23 3.50 10.19
N PRO A 27 18.52 2.20 10.37
CA PRO A 27 17.50 1.14 10.24
C PRO A 27 16.28 1.36 11.15
N VAL A 28 16.52 1.83 12.38
CA VAL A 28 15.47 2.16 13.36
C VAL A 28 14.62 3.35 12.90
N ALA A 29 15.27 4.42 12.41
CA ALA A 29 14.57 5.60 11.91
C ALA A 29 13.72 5.28 10.67
N SER A 30 14.27 4.50 9.72
CA SER A 30 13.57 4.03 8.53
C SER A 30 12.31 3.23 8.89
N ARG A 31 12.40 2.36 9.89
CA ARG A 31 11.27 1.55 10.36
C ARG A 31 10.18 2.40 11.02
N ARG A 32 10.55 3.36 11.86
CA ARG A 32 9.58 4.30 12.46
C ARG A 32 8.91 5.18 11.41
N ALA A 33 9.67 5.68 10.44
CA ALA A 33 9.12 6.48 9.36
C ALA A 33 8.14 5.68 8.50
N LEU A 34 8.48 4.43 8.14
CA LEU A 34 7.55 3.53 7.46
C LEU A 34 6.24 3.34 8.25
N LEU A 35 6.33 3.10 9.56
CA LEU A 35 5.14 2.96 10.40
C LEU A 35 4.28 4.24 10.39
N CYS A 36 4.89 5.42 10.50
CA CYS A 36 4.17 6.68 10.41
C CYS A 36 3.43 6.83 9.07
N VAL A 37 4.12 6.57 7.95
CA VAL A 37 3.50 6.70 6.62
C VAL A 37 2.41 5.64 6.40
N TRP A 38 2.62 4.42 6.92
CA TRP A 38 1.61 3.36 6.87
C TRP A 38 0.34 3.73 7.64
N VAL A 39 0.47 4.36 8.82
CA VAL A 39 -0.67 4.87 9.60
C VAL A 39 -1.38 5.99 8.83
N LEU A 40 -0.64 6.94 8.24
CA LEU A 40 -1.24 8.01 7.43
C LEU A 40 -2.03 7.45 6.24
N HIS A 41 -1.51 6.41 5.59
CA HIS A 41 -2.17 5.74 4.47
C HIS A 41 -3.46 5.03 4.91
N LEU A 42 -3.45 4.36 6.07
CA LEU A 42 -4.67 3.79 6.66
C LEU A 42 -5.73 4.87 6.93
N LEU A 43 -5.33 6.00 7.54
CA LEU A 43 -6.25 7.10 7.81
C LEU A 43 -6.85 7.67 6.52
N ALA A 44 -6.05 7.81 5.46
CA ALA A 44 -6.53 8.25 4.16
C ALA A 44 -7.53 7.25 3.53
N LEU A 45 -7.28 5.95 3.67
CA LEU A 45 -8.20 4.90 3.22
C LEU A 45 -9.53 4.93 3.98
N LEU A 46 -9.49 5.01 5.31
CA LEU A 46 -10.70 5.10 6.13
C LEU A 46 -11.51 6.34 5.77
N GLN A 47 -10.84 7.48 5.62
CA GLN A 47 -11.51 8.72 5.23
C GLN A 47 -12.16 8.63 3.83
N GLY A 48 -11.50 7.98 2.87
CA GLY A 48 -12.05 7.75 1.54
C GLY A 48 -13.20 6.75 1.50
N LEU A 49 -13.14 5.70 2.34
CA LEU A 49 -14.17 4.65 2.40
C LEU A 49 -15.46 5.16 3.05
N PHE A 50 -15.35 6.02 4.06
CA PHE A 50 -16.48 6.63 4.78
C PHE A 50 -16.84 8.02 4.24
N ALA A 51 -16.27 8.45 3.10
CA ALA A 51 -16.68 9.69 2.46
C ALA A 51 -18.11 9.57 1.89
N GLU A 52 -18.89 10.65 1.98
CA GLU A 52 -20.24 10.77 1.42
C GLU A 52 -20.18 11.71 0.19
N PRO A 53 -20.48 11.25 -1.04
CA PRO A 53 -20.78 9.87 -1.43
C PRO A 53 -19.52 8.98 -1.50
N PRO A 54 -19.66 7.66 -1.25
CA PRO A 54 -18.53 6.72 -1.33
C PRO A 54 -18.02 6.65 -2.76
N ARG A 55 -16.70 6.56 -2.90
CA ARG A 55 -16.04 6.50 -4.21
C ARG A 55 -15.49 5.10 -4.45
N PHE A 56 -15.89 4.50 -5.55
CA PHE A 56 -15.40 3.20 -6.00
C PHE A 56 -14.65 3.35 -7.32
N GLY A 57 -13.47 2.74 -7.43
CA GLY A 57 -12.71 2.74 -8.67
C GLY A 57 -11.29 2.23 -8.51
N PHE A 58 -10.53 2.38 -9.60
CA PHE A 58 -9.17 1.87 -9.73
C PHE A 58 -8.22 2.41 -8.66
N GLY A 59 -8.23 3.73 -8.43
CA GLY A 59 -7.36 4.38 -7.45
C GLY A 59 -7.57 3.88 -6.02
N PRO A 60 -8.80 3.93 -5.47
CA PRO A 60 -9.11 3.34 -4.17
C PRO A 60 -8.73 1.87 -4.06
N ALA A 61 -8.99 1.07 -5.11
CA ALA A 61 -8.67 -0.36 -5.10
C ALA A 61 -7.15 -0.61 -5.01
N LEU A 62 -6.35 0.06 -5.85
CA LEU A 62 -4.89 -0.05 -5.80
C LEU A 62 -4.33 0.43 -4.46
N SER A 63 -4.88 1.52 -3.92
CA SER A 63 -4.45 2.08 -2.65
C SER A 63 -4.61 1.06 -1.51
N VAL A 64 -5.76 0.36 -1.46
CA VAL A 64 -6.01 -0.74 -0.51
C VAL A 64 -5.03 -1.89 -0.72
N THR A 65 -4.81 -2.33 -1.97
CA THR A 65 -3.88 -3.43 -2.26
C THR A 65 -2.45 -3.11 -1.83
N VAL A 66 -1.96 -1.91 -2.15
CA VAL A 66 -0.61 -1.49 -1.77
C VAL A 66 -0.48 -1.37 -0.26
N TRP A 67 -1.48 -0.82 0.41
CA TRP A 67 -1.49 -0.77 1.87
C TRP A 67 -1.43 -2.17 2.51
N LEU A 68 -2.16 -3.15 1.96
CA LEU A 68 -2.10 -4.54 2.43
C LEU A 68 -0.73 -5.18 2.22
N VAL A 69 -0.12 -4.99 1.06
CA VAL A 69 1.25 -5.47 0.79
C VAL A 69 2.23 -4.87 1.80
N LEU A 70 2.10 -3.57 2.10
CA LEU A 70 2.91 -2.91 3.12
C LEU A 70 2.64 -3.44 4.54
N THR A 71 1.40 -3.79 4.86
CA THR A 71 1.04 -4.44 6.14
C THR A 71 1.68 -5.81 6.27
N VAL A 72 1.58 -6.65 5.24
CA VAL A 72 2.23 -7.98 5.21
C VAL A 72 3.73 -7.81 5.39
N TYR A 73 4.34 -6.88 4.66
CA TYR A 73 5.76 -6.59 4.80
C TYR A 73 6.13 -6.10 6.22
N ALA A 74 5.31 -5.23 6.82
CA ALA A 74 5.53 -4.76 8.18
C ALA A 74 5.49 -5.92 9.20
N LEU A 75 4.57 -6.88 9.03
CA LEU A 75 4.50 -8.10 9.83
C LEU A 75 5.71 -9.01 9.59
N GLU A 76 6.07 -9.27 8.34
CA GLU A 76 7.25 -10.07 7.99
C GLU A 76 8.55 -9.44 8.53
N SER A 77 8.68 -8.11 8.49
CA SER A 77 9.84 -7.41 9.04
C SER A 77 9.96 -7.50 10.58
N GLN A 78 8.85 -7.78 11.29
CA GLN A 78 8.87 -8.06 12.73
C GLN A 78 9.36 -9.47 13.00
N LEU A 79 8.92 -10.43 12.20
CA LEU A 79 9.28 -11.85 12.32
C LEU A 79 10.72 -12.12 11.84
N TYR A 80 11.17 -11.40 10.81
CA TYR A 80 12.48 -11.56 10.17
C TYR A 80 13.26 -10.24 10.17
N PRO A 81 14.00 -9.92 11.25
CA PRO A 81 14.72 -8.65 11.39
C PRO A 81 15.81 -8.39 10.33
N GLN A 82 16.19 -9.44 9.58
CA GLN A 82 17.17 -9.36 8.50
C GLN A 82 16.59 -8.76 7.20
N LEU A 83 15.27 -8.65 7.10
CA LEU A 83 14.61 -7.99 5.97
C LEU A 83 14.85 -6.48 6.03
N ARG A 84 15.80 -6.00 5.24
CA ARG A 84 16.03 -4.56 5.06
C ARG A 84 14.82 -3.92 4.42
N VAL A 85 14.39 -2.78 4.98
CA VAL A 85 13.40 -1.87 4.41
C VAL A 85 13.70 -1.64 2.94
N ARG A 86 12.85 -2.12 2.02
CA ARG A 86 13.11 -1.93 0.58
C ARG A 86 12.55 -0.59 0.14
N TRP A 87 13.41 0.30 -0.39
CA TRP A 87 13.03 1.56 -1.02
C TRP A 87 11.93 1.40 -2.07
N GLY A 88 11.89 0.25 -2.78
CA GLY A 88 10.84 -0.08 -3.74
C GLY A 88 9.43 -0.12 -3.14
N LEU A 89 9.28 -0.46 -1.85
CA LEU A 89 7.99 -0.44 -1.16
C LEU A 89 7.52 0.99 -0.86
N ALA A 90 8.44 1.87 -0.49
CA ALA A 90 8.13 3.29 -0.31
C ALA A 90 7.74 3.94 -1.66
N GLY A 91 8.46 3.61 -2.73
CA GLY A 91 8.11 4.04 -4.09
C GLY A 91 6.75 3.54 -4.55
N LEU A 92 6.41 2.27 -4.24
CA LEU A 92 5.09 1.70 -4.54
C LEU A 92 3.97 2.47 -3.81
N GLY A 93 4.17 2.83 -2.54
CA GLY A 93 3.25 3.67 -1.78
C GLY A 93 3.03 5.06 -2.41
N THR A 94 4.10 5.71 -2.87
CA THR A 94 4.00 6.99 -3.61
C THR A 94 3.17 6.83 -4.87
N VAL A 95 3.48 5.84 -5.71
CA VAL A 95 2.78 5.59 -6.98
C VAL A 95 1.30 5.28 -6.73
N ALA A 96 1.00 4.46 -5.73
CA ALA A 96 -0.37 4.14 -5.35
C ALA A 96 -1.18 5.40 -4.99
N MET A 97 -0.57 6.33 -4.24
CA MET A 97 -1.26 7.54 -3.83
C MET A 97 -1.45 8.52 -5.00
N LEU A 98 -0.46 8.66 -5.88
CA LEU A 98 -0.60 9.45 -7.10
C LEU A 98 -1.68 8.89 -8.02
N LEU A 99 -1.74 7.56 -8.18
CA LEU A 99 -2.80 6.91 -8.95
C LEU A 99 -4.18 7.07 -8.29
N ALA A 100 -4.26 7.01 -6.96
CA ALA A 100 -5.49 7.28 -6.23
C ALA A 100 -6.00 8.72 -6.43
N MET A 101 -5.09 9.69 -6.55
CA MET A 101 -5.43 11.08 -6.86
C MET A 101 -5.81 11.28 -8.32
N ALA A 102 -5.10 10.64 -9.26
CA ALA A 102 -5.38 10.73 -10.69
C ALA A 102 -6.69 10.01 -11.09
N PHE A 103 -7.02 8.90 -10.41
CA PHE A 103 -8.19 8.08 -10.68
C PHE A 103 -9.02 7.86 -9.40
N PRO A 104 -9.68 8.91 -8.89
CA PRO A 104 -10.38 8.89 -7.61
C PRO A 104 -11.63 7.99 -7.58
N GLY A 105 -12.03 7.42 -8.73
CA GLY A 105 -13.20 6.57 -8.87
C GLY A 105 -14.50 7.34 -9.11
N GLN A 106 -15.58 6.58 -9.30
CA GLN A 106 -16.93 7.12 -9.50
C GLN A 106 -17.65 7.23 -8.16
N PRO A 107 -18.36 8.35 -7.91
CA PRO A 107 -19.25 8.44 -6.75
C PRO A 107 -20.40 7.46 -6.93
N TYR A 108 -20.74 6.71 -5.89
CA TYR A 108 -21.85 5.77 -5.93
C TYR A 108 -23.03 6.30 -5.08
N PRO A 109 -23.96 7.09 -5.68
CA PRO A 109 -25.12 7.61 -4.96
C PRO A 109 -26.13 6.48 -4.74
N GLY A 110 -26.36 6.09 -3.49
CA GLY A 110 -27.37 5.09 -3.13
C GLY A 110 -26.77 3.75 -2.74
N LEU A 111 -26.06 3.73 -1.60
CA LEU A 111 -25.73 2.48 -0.92
C LEU A 111 -27.03 1.79 -0.48
N ARG A 112 -27.32 0.60 -1.00
CA ARG A 112 -28.42 -0.24 -0.49
C ARG A 112 -28.14 -0.79 0.91
N SER A 113 -26.87 -0.85 1.31
CA SER A 113 -26.42 -1.27 2.63
C SER A 113 -25.16 -0.48 3.04
N PRO A 114 -25.06 0.00 4.29
CA PRO A 114 -23.88 0.71 4.79
C PRO A 114 -22.63 -0.17 4.85
N TRP A 115 -22.76 -1.51 4.80
CA TRP A 115 -21.65 -2.47 4.82
C TRP A 115 -21.05 -2.76 3.44
N LEU A 116 -21.69 -2.29 2.38
CA LEU A 116 -21.28 -2.56 1.00
C LEU A 116 -19.85 -2.08 0.68
N PRO A 117 -19.39 -0.88 1.13
CA PRO A 117 -18.00 -0.45 0.93
C PRO A 117 -17.00 -1.40 1.59
N LEU A 118 -17.33 -1.94 2.78
CA LEU A 118 -16.46 -2.87 3.49
C LEU A 118 -16.36 -4.21 2.76
N HIS A 119 -17.48 -4.74 2.27
CA HIS A 119 -17.50 -5.98 1.48
C HIS A 119 -16.63 -5.83 0.21
N TRP A 120 -16.73 -4.71 -0.50
CA TRP A 120 -15.91 -4.44 -1.67
C TRP A 120 -14.42 -4.30 -1.33
N ALA A 121 -14.09 -3.55 -0.27
CA ALA A 121 -12.72 -3.42 0.20
C ALA A 121 -12.12 -4.79 0.55
N LEU A 122 -12.89 -5.66 1.20
CA LEU A 122 -12.47 -7.03 1.52
C LEU A 122 -12.30 -7.89 0.25
N GLY A 123 -13.19 -7.77 -0.73
CA GLY A 123 -13.06 -8.45 -2.01
C GLY A 123 -11.74 -8.07 -2.71
N ILE A 124 -11.47 -6.78 -2.83
CA ILE A 124 -10.22 -6.26 -3.41
C ILE A 124 -9.01 -6.74 -2.60
N ALA A 125 -9.12 -6.77 -1.27
CA ALA A 125 -8.08 -7.26 -0.39
C ALA A 125 -7.72 -8.72 -0.68
N CYS A 126 -8.73 -9.59 -0.77
CA CYS A 126 -8.54 -11.02 -1.07
C CYS A 126 -7.84 -11.21 -2.43
N TYR A 127 -8.30 -10.51 -3.48
CA TYR A 127 -7.64 -10.61 -4.79
C TYR A 127 -6.20 -10.08 -4.78
N GLY A 128 -5.96 -8.95 -4.09
CA GLY A 128 -4.62 -8.38 -3.94
C GLY A 128 -3.65 -9.29 -3.20
N LEU A 129 -4.10 -9.97 -2.15
CA LEU A 129 -3.30 -10.93 -1.39
C LEU A 129 -2.98 -12.18 -2.21
N ILE A 130 -3.93 -12.68 -3.01
CA ILE A 130 -3.68 -13.79 -3.95
C ILE A 130 -2.63 -13.37 -4.99
N ALA A 131 -2.74 -12.17 -5.56
CA ALA A 131 -1.75 -11.65 -6.51
C ALA A 131 -0.35 -11.54 -5.87
N ALA A 132 -0.27 -11.06 -4.63
CA ALA A 132 0.98 -11.01 -3.87
C ALA A 132 1.57 -12.41 -3.64
N ALA A 133 0.74 -13.41 -3.31
CA ALA A 133 1.17 -14.79 -3.14
C ALA A 133 1.72 -15.39 -4.45
N VAL A 134 1.09 -15.11 -5.59
CA VAL A 134 1.59 -15.53 -6.91
C VAL A 134 2.95 -14.88 -7.21
N VAL A 135 3.11 -13.59 -6.93
CA VAL A 135 4.40 -12.90 -7.09
C VAL A 135 5.47 -13.50 -6.17
N HIS A 136 5.14 -13.83 -4.91
CA HIS A 136 6.04 -14.52 -3.98
C HIS A 136 6.46 -15.90 -4.52
N ALA A 137 5.51 -16.69 -5.01
CA ALA A 137 5.80 -18.00 -5.58
C ALA A 137 6.73 -17.88 -6.81
N TRP A 138 6.47 -16.90 -7.68
CA TRP A 138 7.31 -16.62 -8.84
C TRP A 138 8.73 -16.18 -8.46
N LEU A 139 8.88 -15.33 -7.46
CA LEU A 139 10.19 -14.92 -6.95
C LEU A 139 10.97 -16.11 -6.39
N MET A 140 10.32 -17.00 -5.62
CA MET A 140 10.93 -18.22 -5.12
C MET A 140 11.41 -19.14 -6.25
N GLN A 141 10.59 -19.33 -7.28
CA GLN A 141 10.98 -20.12 -8.46
C GLN A 141 12.19 -19.49 -9.19
N ARG A 142 12.26 -18.17 -9.30
CA ARG A 142 13.45 -17.51 -9.89
C ARG A 142 14.69 -17.71 -9.05
N THR A 143 14.61 -17.57 -7.73
CA THR A 143 15.76 -17.81 -6.84
C THR A 143 16.22 -19.25 -6.91
N GLU A 144 15.29 -20.22 -6.93
CA GLU A 144 15.63 -21.64 -7.09
C GLU A 144 16.32 -21.89 -8.44
N LYS A 145 15.81 -21.30 -9.53
CA LYS A 145 16.42 -21.41 -10.85
C LYS A 145 17.84 -20.81 -10.87
N ALA A 146 18.05 -19.65 -10.25
CA ALA A 146 19.37 -19.02 -10.16
C ALA A 146 20.37 -19.89 -9.39
N MET A 147 19.93 -20.47 -8.26
CA MET A 147 20.74 -21.41 -7.47
C MET A 147 21.12 -22.66 -8.28
N ARG A 148 20.17 -23.25 -9.02
CA ARG A 148 20.43 -24.40 -9.92
C ARG A 148 21.40 -24.05 -11.05
N GLN A 149 21.46 -22.79 -11.45
CA GLN A 149 22.36 -22.29 -12.50
C GLN A 149 23.72 -21.82 -11.96
N GLY A 150 23.97 -21.89 -10.65
CA GLY A 150 25.22 -21.43 -10.03
C GLY A 150 25.42 -19.92 -10.08
N GLN A 151 24.36 -19.15 -10.31
CA GLN A 151 24.40 -17.68 -10.32
C GLN A 151 24.06 -17.20 -8.90
N THR A 152 25.07 -16.94 -8.09
CA THR A 152 24.95 -16.31 -6.75
C THR A 152 25.19 -14.81 -6.82
#